data_AF-A0A752F5Z2-F1
#
_entry.id   AF-A0A752F5Z2-F1
#
_cell.length_a   1.000
_cell.length_b   1.000
_cell.length_c   1.000
_cell.angle_alpha   90.00
_cell.angle_beta   90.00
_cell.angle_gamma   90.00
#
_symmetry.space_group_name_H-M   'P 1'
#
loop_
_entity.id
_entity.type
_entity.pdbx_description
1 polymer ?
#
loop_
_entity_poly.entity_id
_entity_poly.type
_entity_poly.pdbx_seq_one_letter_code
_entity_poly.pdbx_strand_id
1 'polypeptide(L)'
;DGVFVDGDLQDKHGNPPHPGYYDFSLGYDTPTAGAIDYWGLFSVSSQTGDIWEINKCERIIFPQLQKIQQEIMKKTGATFASEVVQRRGLGCTDE
;
A
#
# COMPACT_ATOMS: atom_id res chain seq x y z
N ASP A 1 -9.41 21.07 -6.87
CA ASP A 1 -9.32 20.32 -5.61
C ASP A 1 -10.38 19.25 -5.58
N GLY A 2 -10.01 18.05 -5.16
CA GLY A 2 -10.85 16.84 -5.26
C GLY A 2 -10.05 15.54 -5.10
N VAL A 3 -8.72 15.61 -5.25
CA VAL A 3 -7.82 14.45 -5.03
C VAL A 3 -7.67 14.20 -3.54
N PHE A 4 -7.79 12.94 -3.13
CA PHE A 4 -7.62 12.52 -1.75
C PHE A 4 -6.90 11.18 -1.64
N VAL A 5 -6.26 10.97 -0.48
CA VAL A 5 -5.75 9.67 -0.04
C VAL A 5 -6.58 9.26 1.17
N ASP A 6 -7.23 8.10 1.09
CA ASP A 6 -8.02 7.52 2.18
C ASP A 6 -7.34 6.25 2.69
N GLY A 7 -7.02 6.23 3.98
CA GLY A 7 -6.41 5.11 4.68
C GLY A 7 -7.35 4.41 5.65
N ASP A 8 -8.62 4.80 5.72
CA ASP A 8 -9.62 4.19 6.60
C ASP A 8 -10.23 2.93 5.96
N LEU A 9 -9.36 2.06 5.44
CA LEU A 9 -9.72 0.80 4.81
C LEU A 9 -9.60 -0.33 5.83
N GLN A 10 -10.71 -1.02 6.08
CA GLN A 10 -10.80 -2.01 7.17
C GLN A 10 -11.54 -3.27 6.72
N ASP A 11 -11.14 -4.41 7.27
CA ASP A 11 -11.92 -5.64 7.22
C ASP A 11 -13.17 -5.56 8.11
N LYS A 12 -13.99 -6.61 8.12
CA LYS A 12 -15.22 -6.68 8.95
C LYS A 12 -14.98 -6.60 10.47
N HIS A 13 -13.73 -6.70 10.91
CA HIS A 13 -13.31 -6.65 12.31
C HIS A 13 -12.62 -5.33 12.67
N GLY A 14 -12.46 -4.41 11.71
CA GLY A 14 -11.78 -3.14 11.91
C GLY A 14 -10.26 -3.21 11.77
N ASN A 15 -9.71 -4.30 11.23
CA ASN A 15 -8.27 -4.47 11.01
C ASN A 15 -7.87 -4.05 9.59
N PRO A 16 -6.59 -3.75 9.34
CA PRO A 16 -6.09 -3.60 7.98
C PRO A 16 -6.41 -4.84 7.12
N PRO A 17 -6.87 -4.69 5.86
CA PRO A 17 -7.27 -5.81 5.02
C PRO A 17 -6.14 -6.79 4.72
N HIS A 18 -4.91 -6.29 4.59
CA HIS A 18 -3.72 -7.10 4.34
C HIS A 18 -2.80 -7.15 5.58
N PRO A 19 -2.61 -8.32 6.22
CA PRO A 19 -1.75 -8.44 7.39
C PRO A 19 -0.32 -7.96 7.13
N GLY A 20 0.18 -7.06 7.97
CA GLY A 20 1.51 -6.46 7.84
C GLY A 20 1.56 -5.19 6.98
N TYR A 21 0.46 -4.84 6.32
CA TYR A 21 0.32 -3.67 5.47
C TYR A 21 -0.75 -2.71 6.00
N TYR A 22 -0.62 -1.44 5.62
CA TYR A 22 -1.71 -0.47 5.64
C TYR A 22 -2.14 -0.20 4.21
N ASP A 23 -3.44 -0.17 3.96
CA ASP A 23 -3.99 0.06 2.64
C ASP A 23 -4.47 1.50 2.50
N PHE A 24 -4.25 2.08 1.31
CA PHE A 24 -4.64 3.44 0.98
C PHE A 24 -5.26 3.48 -0.41
N SER A 25 -6.43 4.09 -0.53
CA SER A 25 -7.02 4.42 -1.83
C SER A 25 -6.62 5.83 -2.26
N LEU A 26 -6.34 6.00 -3.54
CA LEU A 26 -6.18 7.30 -4.18
C LEU A 26 -7.43 7.59 -4.99
N GLY A 27 -8.19 8.60 -4.59
CA GLY A 27 -9.45 8.96 -5.23
C GLY A 27 -9.47 10.40 -5.73
N TYR A 28 -10.39 10.67 -6.65
CA TYR A 28 -10.69 11.99 -7.16
C TYR A 28 -12.21 12.21 -7.18
N ASP A 29 -12.66 13.17 -6.37
CA ASP A 29 -14.05 13.59 -6.32
C ASP A 29 -14.24 14.88 -7.12
N THR A 30 -15.19 14.88 -8.06
CA THR A 30 -15.56 16.08 -8.83
C THR A 30 -17.06 16.34 -8.76
N PRO A 31 -17.48 17.62 -8.62
CA PRO A 31 -18.90 17.96 -8.52
C PRO A 31 -19.76 17.54 -9.71
N THR A 32 -19.14 17.29 -10.87
CA THR A 32 -19.82 16.90 -12.10
C THR A 32 -19.89 15.39 -12.32
N ALA A 33 -19.12 14.61 -11.57
CA ALA A 33 -19.16 13.15 -11.66
C ALA A 33 -20.31 12.59 -10.82
N GLY A 34 -20.89 11.47 -11.28
CA GLY A 34 -21.92 10.75 -10.52
C GLY A 34 -21.37 9.84 -9.42
N ALA A 35 -20.05 9.69 -9.33
CA ALA A 35 -19.33 8.85 -8.37
C ALA A 35 -17.86 9.32 -8.26
N ILE A 36 -17.16 8.84 -7.22
CA ILE A 36 -15.73 9.03 -7.04
C ILE A 36 -14.95 8.20 -8.07
N ASP A 37 -13.94 8.81 -8.70
CA ASP A 37 -12.98 8.11 -9.54
C ASP A 37 -11.79 7.64 -8.70
N TYR A 38 -11.65 6.32 -8.52
CA TYR A 38 -10.48 5.74 -7.85
C TYR A 38 -9.35 5.49 -8.85
N TRP A 39 -8.18 6.05 -8.56
CA TRP A 39 -6.99 5.99 -9.41
C TRP A 39 -6.03 4.87 -9.02
N GLY A 40 -6.13 4.38 -7.78
CA GLY A 40 -5.34 3.24 -7.33
C GLY A 40 -5.66 2.80 -5.90
N LEU A 41 -5.25 1.58 -5.59
CA LEU A 41 -5.27 1.00 -4.25
C LEU A 41 -3.86 0.52 -3.93
N PHE A 42 -3.29 1.07 -2.86
CA PHE A 42 -1.90 0.86 -2.49
C PHE A 42 -1.80 0.16 -1.14
N SER A 43 -0.96 -0.87 -1.06
CA SER A 43 -0.59 -1.51 0.21
C SER A 43 0.84 -1.12 0.57
N VAL A 44 1.03 -0.59 1.79
CA VAL A 44 2.32 -0.12 2.33
C VAL A 44 2.73 -1.00 3.51
N SER A 45 3.88 -1.66 3.42
CA SER A 45 4.40 -2.50 4.49
C SER A 45 4.72 -1.66 5.72
N SER A 46 4.19 -2.06 6.87
CA SER A 46 4.51 -1.46 8.17
C SER A 46 5.96 -1.71 8.62
N GLN A 47 6.63 -2.72 8.04
CA GLN A 47 7.95 -3.17 8.48
C GLN A 47 9.09 -2.70 7.57
N THR A 48 8.84 -2.53 6.28
CA THR A 48 9.87 -2.19 5.29
C THR A 48 9.55 -0.92 4.51
N GLY A 49 8.30 -0.44 4.57
CA GLY A 49 7.81 0.62 3.69
C GLY A 49 7.69 0.19 2.23
N ASP A 50 7.72 -1.12 1.92
CA ASP A 50 7.45 -1.61 0.57
C ASP A 50 6.05 -1.19 0.12
N ILE A 51 5.92 -0.72 -1.13
CA ILE A 51 4.66 -0.20 -1.66
C ILE A 51 4.27 -0.97 -2.92
N TRP A 52 3.05 -1.47 -2.93
CA TRP A 52 2.43 -2.11 -4.09
C TRP A 52 1.15 -1.39 -4.45
N GLU A 53 0.94 -1.11 -5.74
CA GLU A 53 -0.41 -0.89 -6.26
C GLU A 53 -1.00 -2.28 -6.55
N ILE A 54 -2.03 -2.67 -5.81
CA ILE A 54 -2.46 -4.06 -5.73
C ILE A 54 -3.53 -4.45 -6.76
N ASN A 55 -4.12 -3.48 -7.47
CA ASN A 55 -5.04 -3.78 -8.57
C ASN A 55 -4.28 -4.11 -9.88
N LYS A 56 -3.15 -3.43 -10.10
CA LYS A 56 -2.24 -3.63 -11.23
C LYS A 56 -1.09 -4.58 -10.89
N CYS A 57 -0.92 -4.90 -9.60
CA CYS A 57 0.19 -5.68 -9.09
C CYS A 57 1.55 -5.10 -9.49
N GLU A 58 1.68 -3.79 -9.32
CA GLU A 58 2.89 -3.05 -9.62
C GLU A 58 3.58 -2.62 -8.32
N ARG A 59 4.83 -3.05 -8.15
CA ARG A 59 5.67 -2.57 -7.05
C ARG A 59 6.18 -1.16 -7.37
N ILE A 60 5.92 -0.22 -6.48
CA ILE A 60 6.35 1.17 -6.65
C ILE A 60 7.80 1.32 -6.22
N ILE A 61 8.66 1.75 -7.14
CA ILE A 61 10.11 1.87 -6.90
C ILE A 61 10.62 3.18 -7.49
N PHE A 62 11.24 4.00 -6.66
CA PHE A 62 12.02 5.17 -7.08
C PHE A 62 13.07 5.54 -6.01
N PRO A 63 14.16 6.25 -6.38
CA PRO A 63 15.32 6.41 -5.49
C PRO A 63 15.01 7.04 -4.12
N GLN A 64 14.08 8.00 -4.06
CA GLN A 64 13.69 8.65 -2.82
C GLN A 64 12.90 7.70 -1.91
N LEU A 65 12.00 6.89 -2.46
CA LEU A 65 11.28 5.87 -1.70
C LEU A 65 12.24 4.81 -1.13
N GLN A 66 13.20 4.35 -1.93
CA GLN A 66 14.18 3.37 -1.47
C GLN A 66 15.01 3.86 -0.29
N LYS A 67 15.35 5.16 -0.23
CA LYS A 67 16.02 5.76 0.94
C LYS A 67 15.14 5.72 2.18
N ILE A 68 13.86 6.01 2.05
CA ILE A 68 12.90 5.92 3.17
C ILE A 68 12.79 4.47 3.65
N GLN A 69 12.63 3.52 2.73
CA GLN A 69 12.55 2.09 3.02
C GLN A 69 13.80 1.57 3.73
N GLN A 70 14.99 2.02 3.33
CA GLN A 70 16.25 1.69 4.02
C GLN A 70 16.26 2.17 5.48
N GLU A 71 15.80 3.40 5.74
CA GLU A 71 15.72 3.92 7.11
C GLU A 71 14.65 3.20 7.94
N ILE A 72 13.54 2.79 7.33
CA ILE A 72 12.51 1.96 7.99
C ILE A 72 13.10 0.60 8.35
N MET A 73 13.67 -0.13 7.39
CA MET A 73 14.28 -1.45 7.60
C MET A 73 15.41 -1.41 8.64
N LYS A 74 16.19 -0.31 8.68
CA LYS A 74 17.22 -0.10 9.71
C LYS A 74 16.62 0.02 11.12
N LYS A 75 15.43 0.62 11.26
CA LYS A 75 14.75 0.77 12.55
C LYS A 75 14.02 -0.50 12.99
N THR A 76 13.40 -1.20 12.06
CA THR A 76 12.60 -2.41 12.35
C THR A 76 13.45 -3.67 12.41
N GLY A 77 14.63 -3.67 11.76
CA GLY A 77 15.44 -4.86 11.55
C GLY A 77 14.85 -5.82 10.50
N ALA A 78 13.72 -5.46 9.89
CA ALA A 78 13.08 -6.25 8.85
C ALA A 78 13.79 -6.09 7.50
N THR A 79 13.55 -7.03 6.60
CA THR A 79 14.01 -6.97 5.21
C THR A 79 12.84 -7.32 4.29
N PHE A 80 12.94 -7.01 3.00
CA PHE A 80 11.94 -7.48 2.03
C PHE A 80 11.79 -9.01 2.02
N ALA A 81 12.84 -9.76 2.39
CA ALA A 81 12.78 -11.21 2.49
C ALA A 81 12.00 -11.70 3.73
N SER A 82 11.97 -10.92 4.83
CA SER A 82 11.25 -11.32 6.04
C SER A 82 9.73 -11.20 5.94
N GLU A 83 9.22 -10.53 4.90
CA GLU A 83 7.78 -10.30 4.69
C GLU A 83 7.20 -11.03 3.48
N VAL A 84 7.89 -12.05 2.96
CA VAL A 84 7.44 -12.82 1.78
C VAL A 84 6.02 -13.39 1.97
N VAL A 85 5.72 -13.93 3.16
CA VAL A 85 4.40 -14.51 3.45
C VAL A 85 3.31 -13.44 3.40
N GLN A 86 3.56 -12.27 3.99
CA GLN A 86 2.63 -11.15 3.97
C GLN A 86 2.48 -10.60 2.55
N ARG A 87 3.57 -10.48 1.79
CA ARG A 87 3.57 -9.99 0.41
C ARG A 87 2.80 -10.92 -0.54
N ARG A 88 2.91 -12.24 -0.39
CA ARG A 88 2.05 -13.20 -1.09
C ARG A 88 0.57 -12.99 -0.78
N GLY A 89 0.26 -12.55 0.44
CA GLY A 89 -1.10 -12.20 0.87
C GLY A 89 -1.73 -11.05 0.06
N LEU A 90 -0.95 -10.26 -0.67
CA LEU A 90 -1.45 -9.24 -1.60
C LEU A 90 -1.98 -9.84 -2.92
N GLY A 91 -1.70 -11.11 -3.21
CA GLY A 91 -2.14 -11.77 -4.44
C GLY A 91 -1.39 -11.34 -5.71
N CYS A 92 -0.28 -10.61 -5.57
CA CYS A 92 0.45 -10.02 -6.68
C CYS A 92 1.76 -10.71 -7.06
N THR A 93 2.17 -11.74 -6.32
CA THR A 93 3.40 -12.49 -6.59
C THR A 93 3.32 -13.91 -6.00
N ASP A 94 3.98 -14.85 -6.69
CA ASP A 94 4.17 -16.23 -6.23
C ASP A 94 5.47 -16.44 -5.43
N GLU A 95 6.34 -15.41 -5.37
CA GLU A 95 7.67 -15.40 -4.72
C GLU A 95 7.76 -16.23 -3.45
#